data_AF-A0A3G5T2X6-F1
#
_entry.id   AF-A0A3G5T2X6-F1
#
_cell.length_a   1.000
_cell.length_b   1.000
_cell.length_c   1.000
_cell.angle_alpha   90.00
_cell.angle_beta   90.00
_cell.angle_gamma   90.00
#
_symmetry.space_group_name_H-M   'P 1'
#
loop_
_entity.id
_entity.type
_entity.pdbx_description
1 polymer ?
#
loop_
_entity_poly.entity_id
_entity_poly.type
_entity_poly.pdbx_seq_one_letter_code
_entity_poly.pdbx_strand_id
1 'polypeptide(L)'
;MHVRRKLRRLGRATARLALGSAVMLALGACWPWSAPAGPTGAGGARLGDEGRFHYWLGAACDGVAEIEVELVERDGNDRRVLDTWRLAAQDDDGARLEHLTLDAVPEGFTEGNALRTDWSAADLIRIGIHSAESQRPEDGGRFYPHRPIRASVSVETFLADVDEHAGAWYVQDRGWFTEEEYRELADDEVYPFCAIPENS
;
A
#
# COMPACT_ATOMS: atom_id res chain seq x y z
N MET A 1 81.71 -15.41 -0.95
CA MET A 1 82.38 -16.08 0.18
C MET A 1 81.59 -15.75 1.45
N HIS A 2 80.82 -16.68 2.03
CA HIS A 2 81.23 -17.53 3.17
C HIS A 2 81.73 -16.66 4.35
N VAL A 3 81.13 -16.60 5.55
CA VAL A 3 80.89 -17.65 6.57
C VAL A 3 79.97 -17.02 7.66
N ARG A 4 78.75 -17.53 7.96
CA ARG A 4 78.38 -18.46 9.07
C ARG A 4 78.67 -17.92 10.48
N ARG A 5 77.68 -17.76 11.38
CA ARG A 5 77.26 -18.66 12.51
C ARG A 5 76.88 -17.75 13.70
N LYS A 6 76.05 -18.06 14.72
CA LYS A 6 75.15 -19.16 15.12
C LYS A 6 74.48 -18.72 16.45
N LEU A 7 73.38 -19.41 16.79
CA LEU A 7 72.88 -19.75 18.15
C LEU A 7 72.18 -18.64 18.95
N ARG A 8 70.83 -18.70 19.00
CA ARG A 8 70.01 -19.42 20.01
C ARG A 8 70.10 -18.81 21.41
N ARG A 9 68.96 -18.35 21.92
CA ARG A 9 68.48 -18.69 23.27
C ARG A 9 66.96 -18.67 23.31
N LEU A 10 66.40 -19.86 23.56
CA LEU A 10 65.06 -20.07 24.11
C LEU A 10 64.99 -19.43 25.50
N GLY A 11 63.82 -18.87 25.84
CA GLY A 11 63.59 -18.29 27.15
C GLY A 11 62.11 -18.08 27.47
N ARG A 12 61.42 -19.18 27.74
CA ARG A 12 60.30 -19.36 28.69
C ARG A 12 59.02 -18.53 28.51
N ALA A 13 57.96 -19.29 28.22
CA ALA A 13 56.56 -18.99 28.42
C ALA A 13 56.27 -18.35 29.79
N THR A 14 55.38 -17.36 29.77
CA THR A 14 54.55 -17.00 30.92
C THR A 14 53.12 -16.93 30.40
N ALA A 15 52.37 -18.00 30.66
CA ALA A 15 50.93 -18.01 30.51
C ALA A 15 50.33 -17.00 31.51
N ARG A 16 49.61 -16.01 31.00
CA ARG A 16 48.66 -15.22 31.79
C ARG A 16 47.28 -15.39 31.17
N LEU A 17 46.50 -16.26 31.80
CA LEU A 17 45.04 -16.20 31.74
C LEU A 17 44.60 -14.82 32.25
N ALA A 18 43.89 -14.08 31.40
CA ALA A 18 43.00 -12.99 31.76
C ALA A 18 41.82 -13.11 30.78
N LEU A 19 40.81 -13.91 31.10
CA LEU A 19 39.64 -13.55 31.90
C LEU A 19 38.93 -12.31 31.32
N GLY A 20 37.88 -12.59 30.55
CA GLY A 20 36.61 -11.85 30.61
C GLY A 20 36.63 -10.41 30.15
N SER A 21 36.27 -10.19 28.89
CA SER A 21 35.36 -9.12 28.49
C SER A 21 34.77 -9.48 27.12
N ALA A 22 33.80 -10.41 27.15
CA ALA A 22 32.84 -10.55 26.08
C ALA A 22 31.98 -9.28 26.10
N VAL A 23 32.45 -8.23 25.42
CA VAL A 23 31.59 -7.12 25.04
C VAL A 23 30.66 -7.68 23.97
N MET A 24 29.54 -8.26 24.41
CA MET A 24 28.38 -8.41 23.56
C MET A 24 27.95 -7.00 23.19
N LEU A 25 28.44 -6.53 22.04
CA LEU A 25 27.77 -5.50 21.27
C LEU A 25 26.41 -6.09 20.92
N ALA A 26 25.44 -5.80 21.81
CA ALA A 26 24.04 -5.81 21.48
C ALA A 26 23.87 -4.82 20.33
N LEU A 27 24.07 -5.31 19.12
CA LEU A 27 23.44 -4.77 17.93
C LEU A 27 21.95 -4.89 18.22
N GLY A 28 21.41 -3.85 18.84
CA GLY A 28 20.00 -3.52 18.77
C GLY A 28 19.70 -3.29 17.30
N ALA A 29 19.52 -4.39 16.58
CA ALA A 29 18.80 -4.41 15.33
C ALA A 29 17.38 -3.99 15.70
N CYS A 30 17.16 -2.67 15.77
CA CYS A 30 15.89 -2.10 15.37
C CYS A 30 15.74 -2.47 13.90
N TRP A 31 15.32 -3.71 13.62
CA TRP A 31 14.68 -3.98 12.36
C TRP A 31 13.52 -3.00 12.29
N PRO A 32 13.44 -2.15 11.25
CA PRO A 32 12.23 -1.37 11.05
C PRO A 32 11.12 -2.40 10.96
N TRP A 33 10.26 -2.42 11.97
CA TRP A 33 9.07 -3.24 11.95
C TRP A 33 8.19 -2.62 10.88
N SER A 34 8.45 -2.96 9.63
CA SER A 34 7.54 -2.68 8.53
C SER A 34 6.26 -3.39 8.91
N ALA A 35 5.24 -2.64 9.32
CA ALA A 35 3.91 -3.19 9.51
C ALA A 35 3.59 -4.02 8.27
N PRO A 36 3.15 -5.29 8.39
CA PRO A 36 3.04 -6.13 7.22
C PRO A 36 2.03 -5.48 6.27
N ALA A 37 2.39 -5.40 4.99
CA ALA A 37 1.56 -4.78 3.98
C ALA A 37 0.14 -5.35 4.06
N GLY A 38 -0.87 -4.47 4.04
CA GLY A 38 -2.26 -4.90 3.87
C GLY A 38 -2.43 -5.62 2.53
N PRO A 39 -3.55 -6.33 2.33
CA PRO A 39 -3.85 -6.92 1.04
C PRO A 39 -3.90 -5.81 -0.02
N THR A 40 -3.34 -6.09 -1.20
CA THR A 40 -3.38 -5.16 -2.33
C THR A 40 -4.58 -5.54 -3.18
N GLY A 41 -5.57 -4.66 -3.24
CA GLY A 41 -6.75 -4.85 -4.08
C GLY A 41 -6.52 -4.29 -5.47
N ALA A 42 -7.20 -4.87 -6.46
CA ALA A 42 -7.31 -4.26 -7.78
C ALA A 42 -8.67 -3.55 -7.88
N GLY A 43 -8.61 -2.34 -8.43
CA GLY A 43 -9.75 -1.52 -8.77
C GLY A 43 -9.34 -0.62 -9.94
N GLY A 44 -10.31 -0.04 -10.62
CA GLY A 44 -10.11 0.71 -11.85
C GLY A 44 -10.15 2.22 -11.63
N ALA A 45 -9.24 2.97 -12.24
CA ALA A 45 -9.29 4.44 -12.31
C ALA A 45 -9.85 4.90 -13.66
N ARG A 46 -10.60 6.00 -13.69
CA ARG A 46 -10.99 6.67 -14.93
C ARG A 46 -11.12 8.18 -14.72
N LEU A 47 -11.12 8.91 -15.82
CA LEU A 47 -11.46 10.34 -15.83
C LEU A 47 -12.96 10.50 -16.06
N GLY A 48 -13.64 11.24 -15.19
CA GLY A 48 -15.05 11.56 -15.36
C GLY A 48 -15.30 12.75 -16.28
N ASP A 49 -16.57 13.03 -16.56
CA ASP A 49 -17.01 14.06 -17.52
C ASP A 49 -16.55 15.51 -17.17
N GLU A 50 -16.10 15.73 -15.93
CA GLU A 50 -15.62 17.03 -15.43
C GLU A 50 -14.11 17.04 -15.14
N GLY A 51 -13.35 16.06 -15.66
CA GLY A 51 -11.91 15.94 -15.37
C GLY A 51 -11.60 15.47 -13.95
N ARG A 52 -12.62 14.98 -13.22
CA ARG A 52 -12.45 14.43 -11.87
C ARG A 52 -11.90 13.01 -11.95
N PHE A 53 -11.08 12.63 -10.98
CA PHE A 53 -10.62 11.25 -10.82
C PHE A 53 -11.74 10.39 -10.22
N HIS A 54 -12.07 9.30 -10.91
CA HIS A 54 -13.00 8.28 -10.42
C HIS A 54 -12.24 6.98 -10.19
N TYR A 55 -12.58 6.29 -9.11
CA TYR A 55 -12.08 4.96 -8.80
C TYR A 55 -13.24 4.00 -8.59
N TRP A 56 -13.21 2.84 -9.24
CA TRP A 56 -14.15 1.75 -9.08
C TRP A 56 -13.48 0.61 -8.33
N LEU A 57 -14.17 0.10 -7.31
CA LEU A 57 -13.68 -0.99 -6.48
C LEU A 57 -13.82 -2.37 -7.14
N GLY A 58 -14.33 -2.44 -8.38
CA GLY A 58 -14.61 -3.69 -9.08
C GLY A 58 -15.92 -4.36 -8.67
N ALA A 59 -16.39 -4.10 -7.44
CA ALA A 59 -17.69 -4.51 -6.92
C ALA A 59 -18.06 -3.64 -5.71
N ALA A 60 -19.32 -3.72 -5.28
CA ALA A 60 -19.74 -3.08 -4.05
C ALA A 60 -19.08 -3.73 -2.82
N CYS A 61 -18.48 -2.89 -1.99
CA CYS A 61 -17.97 -3.18 -0.67
C CYS A 61 -19.01 -2.75 0.37
N ASP A 62 -19.58 -3.71 1.09
CA ASP A 62 -20.44 -3.40 2.24
C ASP A 62 -19.57 -3.19 3.51
N GLY A 63 -20.08 -2.43 4.48
CA GLY A 63 -19.41 -2.26 5.78
C GLY A 63 -18.06 -1.55 5.73
N VAL A 64 -17.91 -0.54 4.88
CA VAL A 64 -16.74 0.33 4.85
C VAL A 64 -16.87 1.37 5.96
N ALA A 65 -15.92 1.40 6.90
CA ALA A 65 -15.91 2.34 8.02
C ALA A 65 -15.13 3.62 7.70
N GLU A 66 -14.00 3.51 7.00
CA GLU A 66 -13.16 4.66 6.67
C GLU A 66 -12.55 4.50 5.27
N ILE A 67 -12.47 5.62 4.55
CA ILE A 67 -11.77 5.75 3.29
C ILE A 67 -10.67 6.78 3.50
N GLU A 68 -9.44 6.41 3.18
CA GLU A 68 -8.28 7.30 3.17
C GLU A 68 -7.71 7.36 1.75
N VAL A 69 -7.58 8.56 1.19
CA VAL A 69 -6.86 8.78 -0.07
C VAL A 69 -5.65 9.66 0.20
N GLU A 70 -4.45 9.17 -0.11
CA GLU A 70 -3.23 9.97 -0.07
C GLU A 70 -2.82 10.39 -1.48
N LEU A 71 -2.55 11.69 -1.66
CA LEU A 71 -1.87 12.22 -2.83
C LEU A 71 -0.37 12.23 -2.53
N VAL A 72 0.43 11.52 -3.31
CA VAL A 72 1.85 11.29 -3.02
C VAL A 72 2.73 11.76 -4.17
N GLU A 73 3.77 12.51 -3.83
CA GLU A 73 4.88 12.88 -4.71
C GLU A 73 6.08 11.97 -4.43
N ARG A 74 6.83 11.65 -5.48
CA ARG A 74 8.11 10.94 -5.42
C ARG A 74 9.23 11.96 -5.55
N ASP A 75 9.99 12.15 -4.48
CA ASP A 75 11.22 12.94 -4.48
C ASP A 75 12.42 11.98 -4.48
N GLY A 76 12.89 11.62 -5.67
CA GLY A 76 13.93 10.61 -5.86
C GLY A 76 13.49 9.23 -5.40
N ASN A 77 14.09 8.72 -4.32
CA ASN A 77 13.71 7.43 -3.71
C ASN A 77 12.70 7.59 -2.56
N ASP A 78 12.44 8.82 -2.12
CA ASP A 78 11.53 9.09 -1.03
C ASP A 78 10.12 9.37 -1.56
N ARG A 79 9.12 9.11 -0.71
CA ARG A 79 7.71 9.39 -0.99
C ARG A 79 7.23 10.40 0.04
N ARG A 80 6.61 11.47 -0.44
CA ARG A 80 6.06 12.55 0.38
C ARG A 80 4.55 12.64 0.14
N VAL A 81 3.77 12.57 1.21
CA VAL A 81 2.32 12.82 1.14
C VAL A 81 2.12 14.33 0.97
N LEU A 82 1.52 14.72 -0.15
CA LEU A 82 1.13 16.10 -0.47
C LEU A 82 -0.15 16.47 0.26
N ASP A 83 -1.12 15.55 0.25
CA ASP A 83 -2.44 15.74 0.83
C ASP A 83 -3.06 14.40 1.22
N THR A 84 -4.04 14.46 2.10
CA THR A 84 -4.80 13.29 2.52
C THR A 84 -6.27 13.66 2.53
N TRP A 85 -7.14 12.84 1.96
CA TRP A 85 -8.59 12.94 2.08
C TRP A 85 -9.08 11.81 2.98
N ARG A 86 -9.87 12.13 3.99
CA ARG A 86 -10.48 11.10 4.84
C ARG A 86 -11.98 11.24 4.90
N LEU A 87 -12.64 10.12 4.73
CA LEU A 87 -14.08 9.96 4.88
C LEU A 87 -14.35 8.88 5.91
N ALA A 88 -15.30 9.12 6.80
CA ALA A 88 -15.77 8.14 7.78
C ALA A 88 -17.24 7.82 7.52
N ALA A 89 -17.64 6.57 7.73
CA ALA A 89 -19.04 6.18 7.69
C ALA A 89 -19.83 6.92 8.78
N GLN A 90 -21.09 7.24 8.49
CA GLN A 90 -22.00 7.88 9.44
C GLN A 90 -22.50 6.92 10.51
N ASP A 91 -22.58 5.64 10.17
CA ASP A 91 -23.06 4.56 11.03
C ASP A 91 -21.90 3.66 11.48
N ASP A 92 -21.99 3.14 12.71
CA ASP A 92 -20.98 2.27 13.32
C ASP A 92 -20.79 0.94 12.56
N ASP A 93 -21.81 0.49 11.85
CA ASP A 93 -21.77 -0.73 11.01
C ASP A 93 -21.09 -0.51 9.64
N GLY A 94 -20.63 0.71 9.38
CA GLY A 94 -20.06 1.12 8.10
C GLY A 94 -21.12 1.43 7.04
N ALA A 95 -20.66 1.88 5.88
CA ALA A 95 -21.50 2.19 4.73
C ALA A 95 -21.09 1.36 3.50
N ARG A 96 -21.98 1.29 2.51
CA ARG A 96 -21.70 0.63 1.23
C ARG A 96 -20.95 1.57 0.29
N LEU A 97 -19.91 1.07 -0.37
CA LEU A 97 -19.11 1.82 -1.33
C LEU A 97 -18.81 0.96 -2.56
N GLU A 98 -18.95 1.52 -3.75
CA GLU A 98 -18.57 0.83 -5.00
C GLU A 98 -17.68 1.72 -5.87
N HIS A 99 -17.95 3.03 -5.84
CA HIS A 99 -17.20 4.03 -6.58
C HIS A 99 -16.77 5.15 -5.64
N LEU A 100 -15.60 5.70 -5.90
CA LEU A 100 -15.06 6.89 -5.26
C LEU A 100 -14.83 7.94 -6.34
N THR A 101 -15.19 9.18 -6.06
CA THR A 101 -14.83 10.33 -6.88
C THR A 101 -14.10 11.30 -5.98
N LEU A 102 -12.87 11.67 -6.33
CA LEU A 102 -12.13 12.65 -5.52
C LEU A 102 -12.92 13.97 -5.45
N ASP A 103 -12.89 14.58 -4.27
CA ASP A 103 -13.65 15.79 -3.91
C ASP A 103 -15.19 15.64 -3.90
N ALA A 104 -15.71 14.42 -3.90
CA ALA A 104 -17.13 14.15 -3.73
C ALA A 104 -17.38 13.13 -2.62
N VAL A 105 -18.06 13.55 -1.55
CA VAL A 105 -18.43 12.67 -0.43
C VAL A 105 -19.48 11.66 -0.91
N PRO A 106 -19.19 10.34 -0.88
CA PRO A 106 -20.15 9.30 -1.20
C PRO A 106 -21.29 9.25 -0.18
N GLU A 107 -22.43 8.71 -0.58
CA GLU A 107 -23.58 8.52 0.32
C GLU A 107 -23.22 7.63 1.52
N GLY A 108 -23.69 7.99 2.71
CA GLY A 108 -23.40 7.27 3.96
C GLY A 108 -22.06 7.64 4.62
N PHE A 109 -21.29 8.57 4.03
CA PHE A 109 -20.03 9.04 4.58
C PHE A 109 -20.09 10.51 5.01
N THR A 110 -19.15 10.88 5.88
CA THR A 110 -18.87 12.27 6.28
C THR A 110 -17.40 12.56 6.02
N GLU A 111 -17.12 13.75 5.52
CA GLU A 111 -15.75 14.20 5.29
C GLU A 111 -15.09 14.65 6.59
N GLY A 112 -13.95 14.04 6.92
CA GLY A 112 -13.09 14.47 8.02
C GLY A 112 -12.21 15.64 7.60
N ASN A 113 -11.70 15.62 6.38
CA ASN A 113 -10.93 16.71 5.80
C ASN A 113 -10.96 16.65 4.26
N ALA A 114 -11.21 17.80 3.62
CA ALA A 114 -11.18 17.96 2.16
C ALA A 114 -9.76 17.97 1.59
N LEU A 115 -9.61 17.55 0.32
CA LEU A 115 -8.39 17.81 -0.43
C LEU A 115 -8.26 19.31 -0.71
N ARG A 116 -7.02 19.77 -0.71
CA ARG A 116 -6.61 21.14 -1.06
C ARG A 116 -5.68 21.14 -2.27
N THR A 117 -5.11 19.98 -2.58
CA THR A 117 -4.20 19.75 -3.70
C THR A 117 -4.96 19.05 -4.81
N ASP A 118 -4.80 19.56 -6.03
CA ASP A 118 -5.34 18.88 -7.22
C ASP A 118 -4.68 17.50 -7.37
N TRP A 119 -5.48 16.48 -7.63
CA TRP A 119 -5.00 15.10 -7.72
C TRP A 119 -3.96 14.90 -8.83
N SER A 120 -4.03 15.69 -9.90
CA SER A 120 -3.10 15.60 -11.03
C SER A 120 -1.70 16.12 -10.70
N ALA A 121 -1.54 16.80 -9.56
CA ALA A 121 -0.23 17.23 -9.04
C ALA A 121 0.52 16.09 -8.32
N ALA A 122 -0.14 14.97 -8.02
CA ALA A 122 0.49 13.82 -7.40
C ALA A 122 1.17 12.93 -8.45
N ASP A 123 2.23 12.22 -8.04
CA ASP A 123 2.79 11.12 -8.86
C ASP A 123 2.02 9.82 -8.64
N LEU A 124 1.43 9.66 -7.45
CA LEU A 124 0.71 8.47 -7.04
C LEU A 124 -0.50 8.84 -6.20
N ILE A 125 -1.66 8.28 -6.54
CA ILE A 125 -2.85 8.29 -5.68
C ILE A 125 -2.88 6.96 -4.94
N ARG A 126 -2.92 6.99 -3.61
CA ARG A 126 -3.09 5.79 -2.78
C ARG A 126 -4.47 5.78 -2.17
N ILE A 127 -5.14 4.65 -2.24
CA ILE A 127 -6.49 4.48 -1.73
C ILE A 127 -6.44 3.39 -0.66
N GLY A 128 -6.92 3.70 0.53
CA GLY A 128 -7.06 2.80 1.67
C GLY A 128 -8.52 2.67 2.05
N ILE A 129 -9.02 1.45 2.17
CA ILE A 129 -10.38 1.17 2.65
C ILE A 129 -10.30 0.33 3.92
N HIS A 130 -10.91 0.84 4.97
CA HIS A 130 -11.03 0.18 6.27
C HIS A 130 -12.44 -0.36 6.43
N SER A 131 -12.56 -1.63 6.84
CA SER A 131 -13.85 -2.25 7.13
C SER A 131 -14.29 -1.96 8.57
N ALA A 132 -15.61 -1.90 8.79
CA ALA A 132 -16.22 -1.85 10.12
C ALA A 132 -16.03 -3.19 10.85
N GLU A 133 -15.79 -3.14 12.15
CA GLU A 133 -15.48 -4.33 12.96
C GLU A 133 -16.60 -5.38 12.97
N SER A 134 -17.85 -5.00 12.65
CA SER A 134 -19.02 -5.88 12.68
C SER A 134 -19.13 -6.85 11.48
N GLN A 135 -18.39 -6.65 10.39
CA GLN A 135 -18.48 -7.50 9.18
C GLN A 135 -17.41 -8.60 9.09
N ARG A 136 -17.32 -9.45 10.11
CA ARG A 136 -16.54 -10.69 9.99
C ARG A 136 -17.22 -11.58 8.92
N PRO A 137 -16.58 -11.91 7.78
CA PRO A 137 -17.20 -12.71 6.73
C PRO A 137 -17.56 -14.09 7.29
N GLU A 138 -18.81 -14.51 7.13
CA GLU A 138 -19.29 -15.84 7.57
C GLU A 138 -18.70 -16.98 6.71
N ASP A 139 -18.27 -16.62 5.51
CA ASP A 139 -17.68 -17.41 4.44
C ASP A 139 -16.15 -17.57 4.56
N GLY A 140 -15.53 -16.89 5.52
CA GLY A 140 -14.11 -16.99 5.90
C GLY A 140 -13.16 -17.10 4.72
N GLY A 141 -12.82 -16.06 3.94
CA GLY A 141 -12.83 -14.62 4.18
C GLY A 141 -11.79 -14.08 5.20
N ARG A 142 -10.55 -13.73 4.79
CA ARG A 142 -9.56 -13.14 5.71
C ARG A 142 -9.98 -11.71 6.00
N PHE A 143 -10.57 -11.56 7.18
CA PHE A 143 -10.97 -10.28 7.73
C PHE A 143 -9.76 -9.59 8.36
N TYR A 144 -9.41 -8.40 7.86
CA TYR A 144 -8.39 -7.54 8.45
C TYR A 144 -9.02 -6.28 9.06
N PRO A 145 -9.74 -6.39 10.20
CA PRO A 145 -10.46 -5.24 10.80
C PRO A 145 -9.54 -4.08 11.14
N HIS A 146 -8.23 -4.33 11.25
CA HIS A 146 -7.22 -3.34 11.62
C HIS A 146 -6.21 -3.03 10.51
N ARG A 147 -6.39 -3.54 9.27
CA ARG A 147 -5.51 -3.18 8.16
C ARG A 147 -6.31 -2.77 6.94
N PRO A 148 -6.05 -1.58 6.37
CA PRO A 148 -6.73 -1.17 5.15
C PRO A 148 -6.35 -2.09 4.00
N ILE A 149 -7.33 -2.38 3.16
CA ILE A 149 -7.06 -2.84 1.79
C ILE A 149 -6.54 -1.63 1.02
N ARG A 150 -5.46 -1.80 0.27
CA ARG A 150 -4.80 -0.68 -0.42
C ARG A 150 -4.75 -0.86 -1.92
N ALA A 151 -4.94 0.23 -2.65
CA ALA A 151 -4.60 0.39 -4.06
C ALA A 151 -3.63 1.55 -4.23
N SER A 152 -2.96 1.57 -5.37
CA SER A 152 -2.21 2.72 -5.81
C SER A 152 -2.39 2.90 -7.31
N VAL A 153 -2.47 4.14 -7.76
CA VAL A 153 -2.57 4.51 -9.18
C VAL A 153 -1.47 5.51 -9.50
N SER A 154 -0.60 5.15 -10.44
CA SER A 154 0.41 6.03 -11.01
C SER A 154 -0.28 7.07 -11.88
N VAL A 155 -0.20 8.35 -11.49
CA VAL A 155 -0.87 9.44 -12.20
C VAL A 155 -0.29 9.63 -13.59
N GLU A 156 1.04 9.59 -13.73
CA GLU A 156 1.72 9.68 -15.03
C GLU A 156 1.25 8.58 -15.98
N THR A 157 1.25 7.32 -15.51
CA THR A 157 0.87 6.18 -16.35
C THR A 157 -0.61 6.19 -16.71
N PHE A 158 -1.46 6.58 -15.76
CA PHE A 158 -2.89 6.74 -16.00
C PHE A 158 -3.17 7.83 -17.03
N LEU A 159 -2.52 8.98 -16.92
CA LEU A 159 -2.75 10.12 -17.83
C LEU A 159 -2.15 9.94 -19.22
N ALA A 160 -1.17 9.05 -19.39
CA ALA A 160 -0.49 8.86 -20.68
C ALA A 160 -1.45 8.51 -21.83
N ASP A 161 -2.44 7.65 -21.56
CA ASP A 161 -3.31 7.08 -22.60
C ASP A 161 -4.82 7.30 -22.31
N VAL A 162 -5.18 8.13 -21.33
CA VAL A 162 -6.58 8.27 -20.88
C VAL A 162 -7.55 8.72 -21.97
N ASP A 163 -7.10 9.60 -22.87
CA ASP A 163 -7.93 10.09 -23.97
C ASP A 163 -8.23 9.01 -25.01
N GLU A 164 -7.34 8.03 -25.19
CA GLU A 164 -7.52 6.90 -26.11
C GLU A 164 -8.45 5.82 -25.54
N HIS A 165 -8.72 5.89 -24.24
CA HIS A 165 -9.47 4.90 -23.47
C HIS A 165 -10.72 5.50 -22.80
N ALA A 166 -11.34 6.49 -23.44
CA ALA A 166 -12.60 7.07 -23.01
C ALA A 166 -13.70 6.00 -22.88
N GLY A 167 -14.07 5.66 -21.64
CA GLY A 167 -15.07 4.62 -21.32
C GLY A 167 -14.50 3.33 -20.75
N ALA A 168 -13.18 3.21 -20.63
CA ALA A 168 -12.51 2.12 -19.93
C ALA A 168 -12.00 2.54 -18.55
N TRP A 169 -11.66 1.54 -17.74
CA TRP A 169 -11.06 1.65 -16.42
C TRP A 169 -9.60 1.21 -16.47
N TYR A 170 -8.70 2.07 -16.03
CA TYR A 170 -7.29 1.78 -15.87
C TYR A 170 -7.03 1.00 -14.56
N VAL A 171 -6.55 -0.22 -14.68
CA VAL A 171 -6.12 -1.06 -13.57
C VAL A 171 -4.60 -1.00 -13.49
N GLN A 172 -4.07 -0.54 -12.35
CA GLN A 172 -2.64 -0.38 -12.14
C GLN A 172 -1.88 -1.67 -12.49
N ASP A 173 -0.80 -1.53 -13.26
CA ASP A 173 0.07 -2.61 -13.75
C ASP A 173 -0.61 -3.64 -14.69
N ARG A 174 -1.89 -3.47 -15.03
CA ARG A 174 -2.65 -4.38 -15.90
C ARG A 174 -3.17 -3.71 -17.18
N GLY A 175 -3.41 -2.41 -17.17
CA GLY A 175 -3.83 -1.63 -18.34
C GLY A 175 -5.31 -1.25 -18.30
N TRP A 176 -5.90 -1.01 -19.46
CA TRP A 176 -7.27 -0.49 -19.61
C TRP A 176 -8.27 -1.60 -19.91
N PHE A 177 -9.40 -1.59 -19.22
CA PHE A 177 -10.46 -2.59 -19.36
C PHE A 177 -11.83 -1.93 -19.34
N THR A 178 -12.74 -2.39 -20.18
CA THR A 178 -14.16 -2.13 -19.98
C THR A 178 -14.67 -2.82 -18.71
N GLU A 179 -15.85 -2.44 -18.24
CA GLU A 179 -16.46 -3.09 -17.08
C GLU A 179 -16.74 -4.58 -17.33
N GLU A 180 -17.08 -4.96 -18.57
CA GLU A 180 -17.28 -6.35 -18.98
C GLU A 180 -15.97 -7.15 -18.92
N GLU A 181 -14.91 -6.64 -19.57
CA GLU A 181 -13.58 -7.27 -19.55
C GLU A 181 -13.01 -7.38 -18.12
N TYR A 182 -13.24 -6.38 -17.27
CA TYR A 182 -12.80 -6.43 -15.87
C TYR A 182 -13.49 -7.55 -15.09
N ARG A 183 -14.79 -7.77 -15.31
CA ARG A 183 -15.52 -8.86 -14.64
C ARG A 183 -15.02 -10.23 -15.09
N GLU A 184 -14.60 -10.38 -16.35
CA GLU A 184 -13.98 -11.61 -16.84
C GLU A 184 -12.60 -11.87 -16.22
N LEU A 185 -11.85 -10.83 -15.86
CA LEU A 185 -10.54 -10.95 -15.18
C LEU A 185 -10.62 -11.37 -13.71
N ALA A 186 -11.79 -11.25 -13.07
CA ALA A 186 -11.98 -11.64 -11.67
C ALA A 186 -11.75 -13.14 -11.43
N ASP A 187 -11.85 -13.95 -12.48
CA ASP A 187 -11.58 -15.39 -12.44
C ASP A 187 -10.08 -15.73 -12.58
N ASP A 188 -9.25 -14.78 -13.04
CA ASP A 188 -7.83 -14.94 -13.44
C ASP A 188 -6.84 -14.06 -12.62
N GLU A 189 -7.07 -13.89 -11.30
CA GLU A 189 -6.19 -13.22 -10.31
C GLU A 189 -6.42 -11.71 -10.02
N VAL A 190 -7.38 -11.05 -10.67
CA VAL A 190 -7.72 -9.63 -10.40
C VAL A 190 -9.00 -9.54 -9.59
N TYR A 191 -8.90 -9.64 -8.26
CA TYR A 191 -10.08 -9.59 -7.40
C TYR A 191 -10.61 -8.17 -7.23
N PRO A 192 -11.94 -7.98 -7.18
CA PRO A 192 -12.54 -6.76 -6.66
C PRO A 192 -11.93 -6.40 -5.31
N PHE A 193 -11.83 -5.09 -5.06
CA PHE A 193 -11.08 -4.52 -3.95
C PHE A 193 -11.40 -5.18 -2.61
N CYS A 194 -12.67 -5.47 -2.34
CA CYS A 194 -13.13 -6.07 -1.08
C CYS A 194 -13.39 -7.58 -1.14
N ALA A 195 -13.04 -8.25 -2.24
CA ALA A 195 -13.28 -9.69 -2.46
C ALA A 195 -11.96 -10.51 -2.51
N ILE A 196 -10.87 -9.99 -1.95
CA ILE A 196 -9.55 -10.63 -1.98
C ILE A 196 -9.58 -11.96 -1.18
N PRO A 197 -9.24 -13.12 -1.79
CA PRO A 197 -9.32 -14.43 -1.13
C PRO A 197 -8.29 -14.60 0.00
N GLU A 198 -8.62 -15.46 0.97
CA GLU A 198 -7.85 -15.69 2.21
C GLU A 198 -6.37 -16.05 2.05
N ASN A 199 -6.00 -16.63 0.90
CA ASN A 199 -4.71 -17.29 0.65
C ASN A 199 -3.89 -16.63 -0.46
N SER A 200 -4.24 -15.40 -0.86
CA SER A 200 -3.49 -14.61 -1.85
C SER A 200 -2.28 -13.87 -1.26
#